data_AF-A0A7Y6XEX4-F1
#
_entry.id   AF-A0A7Y6XEX4-F1
#
_cell.length_a   1.000
_cell.length_b   1.000
_cell.length_c   1.000
_cell.angle_alpha   90.00
_cell.angle_beta   90.00
_cell.angle_gamma   90.00
#
_symmetry.space_group_name_H-M   'P 1'
#
loop_
_entity.id
_entity.type
_entity.pdbx_description
1 polymer ?
#
loop_
_entity_poly.entity_id
_entity_poly.type
_entity_poly.pdbx_seq_one_letter_code
_entity_poly.pdbx_strand_id
1 'polypeptide(L)'
;MRVLAARRLNDKDCAVSLDVTGSRYELVAERIWEPEEGMGLALSDFSPPRVFAELPLSARQVRELVRAAVLTHRGEILAFPLEVPE
;
A
#
# COMPACT_ATOMS: atom_id res chain seq x y z
N MET A 1 0.69 -8.23 10.71
CA MET A 1 0.18 -6.89 10.35
C MET A 1 -1.18 -7.06 9.69
N ARG A 2 -2.12 -6.13 9.90
CA ARG A 2 -3.46 -6.19 9.30
C ARG A 2 -3.68 -4.98 8.42
N VAL A 3 -4.08 -5.15 7.16
CA VAL A 3 -4.60 -4.05 6.34
C VAL A 3 -6.07 -3.90 6.66
N LEU A 4 -6.45 -2.78 7.28
CA LEU A 4 -7.79 -2.52 7.76
C LEU A 4 -8.70 -1.96 6.66
N ALA A 5 -8.14 -1.14 5.79
CA ALA A 5 -8.83 -0.54 4.67
C ALA A 5 -7.83 -0.01 3.65
N ALA A 6 -8.28 0.15 2.42
CA ALA A 6 -7.61 1.00 1.45
C ALA A 6 -8.67 1.84 0.73
N ARG A 7 -8.33 3.10 0.43
CA ARG A 7 -9.21 4.02 -0.29
C ARG A 7 -8.42 4.86 -1.29
N ARG A 8 -8.97 4.99 -2.49
CA ARG A 8 -8.46 5.94 -3.48
C ARG A 8 -8.67 7.37 -2.96
N LEU A 9 -7.63 8.19 -2.99
CA LEU A 9 -7.72 9.61 -2.59
C LEU A 9 -7.98 10.50 -3.81
N ASN A 10 -7.28 10.23 -4.92
CA ASN A 10 -7.44 10.93 -6.19
C ASN A 10 -6.95 10.04 -7.36
N ASP A 11 -6.71 10.63 -8.53
CA ASP A 11 -6.26 9.92 -9.72
C ASP A 11 -4.81 9.42 -9.67
N LYS A 12 -4.06 9.73 -8.61
CA LYS A 12 -2.65 9.37 -8.44
C LYS A 12 -2.35 8.71 -7.10
N ASP A 13 -3.19 8.93 -6.08
CA ASP A 13 -2.89 8.60 -4.70
C ASP A 13 -3.93 7.66 -4.07
N CYS A 14 -3.48 6.83 -3.12
CA CYS A 14 -4.32 5.94 -2.32
C CYS A 14 -3.88 6.01 -0.86
N ALA A 15 -4.82 5.94 0.08
CA ALA A 15 -4.52 5.71 1.49
C ALA A 15 -4.75 4.25 1.85
N VAL A 16 -3.89 3.69 2.70
CA VAL A 16 -3.99 2.35 3.25
C VAL A 16 -3.94 2.47 4.77
N SER A 17 -5.00 2.04 5.45
CA SER A 17 -5.05 1.96 6.90
C SER A 17 -4.59 0.57 7.36
N LEU A 18 -3.72 0.50 8.35
CA LEU A 18 -3.18 -0.76 8.88
C LEU A 18 -3.05 -0.76 10.39
N ASP A 19 -3.03 -1.97 10.94
CA ASP A 19 -2.69 -2.28 12.32
C ASP A 19 -1.35 -3.03 12.34
N VAL A 20 -0.36 -2.43 13.01
CA VAL A 20 0.96 -3.00 13.27
C VAL A 20 1.13 -3.02 14.78
N THR A 21 1.34 -4.22 15.33
CA THR A 21 1.58 -4.45 16.76
C THR A 21 0.55 -3.78 17.69
N GLY A 22 -0.71 -3.68 17.27
CA GLY A 22 -1.80 -3.05 18.03
C GLY A 22 -1.89 -1.53 17.90
N SER A 23 -0.99 -0.93 17.11
CA SER A 23 -1.01 0.49 16.76
C SER A 23 -1.56 0.68 15.36
N ARG A 24 -2.39 1.71 15.19
CA ARG A 24 -3.03 2.03 13.91
C ARG A 24 -2.24 3.10 13.17
N TYR A 25 -2.04 2.87 11.88
CA TYR A 25 -1.36 3.79 10.98
C TYR A 25 -2.21 3.99 9.73
N GLU A 26 -2.19 5.21 9.19
CA GLU A 26 -2.68 5.50 7.85
C GLU A 26 -1.49 5.89 6.99
N LEU A 27 -1.29 5.16 5.90
CA LEU A 27 -0.20 5.37 4.97
C LEU A 27 -0.77 5.90 3.67
N VAL A 28 -0.20 6.99 3.18
CA VAL A 28 -0.53 7.55 1.86
C VAL A 28 0.48 7.00 0.87
N ALA A 29 0.01 6.23 -0.10
CA ALA A 29 0.76 5.83 -1.28
C ALA A 29 0.57 6.90 -2.35
N GLU A 30 1.62 7.65 -2.62
CA GLU A 30 1.67 8.68 -3.65
C GLU A 30 2.10 8.07 -4.99
N ARG A 31 1.60 8.63 -6.10
CA ARG A 31 2.05 8.28 -7.47
C ARG A 31 1.97 6.78 -7.78
N ILE A 32 0.83 6.14 -7.52
CA ILE A 32 0.57 4.75 -7.93
C ILE A 32 0.64 4.58 -9.46
N TRP A 33 0.74 5.69 -10.20
CA TRP A 33 0.85 5.76 -11.65
C TRP A 33 1.91 6.77 -12.09
N GLU A 34 3.13 6.31 -12.36
CA GLU A 34 4.05 6.85 -13.39
C GLU A 34 4.83 5.67 -14.01
N PRO A 35 4.21 4.86 -14.89
CA PRO A 35 5.00 4.04 -15.79
C PRO A 35 5.68 5.00 -16.77
N GLU A 36 6.96 5.31 -16.55
CA GLU A 36 7.82 5.55 -17.70
C GLU A 36 7.70 4.31 -18.59
N GLU A 37 7.23 4.51 -19.82
CA GLU A 37 7.02 3.52 -20.88
C GLU A 37 7.79 2.20 -20.69
N GLY A 38 7.22 1.24 -19.95
CA GLY A 38 7.97 0.06 -19.54
C GLY A 38 7.08 -0.98 -18.85
N MET A 39 7.21 -2.22 -19.27
CA MET A 39 6.43 -3.35 -18.78
C MET A 39 6.57 -3.55 -17.26
N GLY A 40 5.46 -3.39 -16.54
CA GLY A 40 5.28 -3.86 -15.17
C GLY A 40 5.60 -2.81 -14.11
N LEU A 41 4.73 -2.74 -13.08
CA LEU A 41 4.98 -1.97 -11.87
C LEU A 41 6.28 -2.45 -11.21
N ALA A 42 7.36 -1.67 -11.33
CA ALA A 42 8.57 -1.93 -10.57
C ALA A 42 8.32 -1.52 -9.12
N LEU A 43 8.72 -2.36 -8.16
CA LEU A 43 8.62 -2.07 -6.73
C LEU A 43 9.38 -0.77 -6.32
N SER A 44 10.23 -0.24 -7.20
CA SER A 44 11.00 1.00 -7.05
C SER A 44 10.20 2.28 -7.28
N ASP A 45 9.04 2.22 -7.92
CA ASP A 45 8.21 3.41 -8.24
C ASP A 45 7.25 3.76 -7.12
N PHE A 46 7.13 2.84 -6.15
CA PHE A 46 6.59 3.16 -4.86
C PHE A 46 7.67 3.99 -4.14
N SER A 47 7.42 5.28 -3.94
CA SER A 47 8.06 6.03 -2.86
C SER A 47 7.11 5.95 -1.68
N PRO A 48 7.09 4.82 -0.93
CA PRO A 48 6.35 4.81 0.30
C PRO A 48 6.95 5.95 1.14
N PRO A 49 6.16 6.94 1.59
CA PRO A 49 6.68 8.07 2.34
C PRO A 49 7.54 7.56 3.50
N ARG A 50 8.46 8.39 4.00
CA ARG A 50 9.36 8.12 5.15
C ARG A 50 8.71 7.28 6.26
N VAL A 51 7.40 7.43 6.45
CA VAL A 51 6.54 6.64 7.34
C VAL A 51 6.64 5.12 7.16
N PHE A 52 6.67 4.55 5.96
CA PHE A 52 6.85 3.09 5.80
C PHE A 52 8.25 2.64 6.19
N ALA A 53 9.27 3.46 5.94
CA ALA A 53 10.66 3.13 6.28
C ALA A 53 10.89 3.10 7.79
N GLU A 54 10.08 3.82 8.56
CA GLU A 54 10.12 3.85 10.03
C GLU A 54 9.30 2.72 10.68
N LEU A 55 8.45 2.01 9.91
CA LEU A 55 7.68 0.89 10.43
C LEU A 55 8.47 -0.42 10.31
N PRO A 56 8.42 -1.31 11.32
CA PRO A 56 9.12 -2.59 11.31
C PRO A 56 8.38 -3.62 10.43
N LEU A 57 8.27 -3.36 9.13
CA LEU A 57 7.55 -4.21 8.18
C LEU A 57 8.48 -5.18 7.46
N SER A 58 8.03 -6.43 7.30
CA SER A 58 8.74 -7.40 6.46
C SER A 58 8.58 -7.07 4.98
N ALA A 59 9.49 -7.55 4.12
CA ALA A 59 9.39 -7.36 2.68
C ALA A 59 8.08 -7.93 2.10
N ARG A 60 7.53 -8.99 2.70
CA ARG A 60 6.22 -9.55 2.33
C ARG A 60 5.09 -8.58 2.67
N GLN A 61 5.12 -8.02 3.87
CA GLN A 61 4.13 -7.04 4.34
C GLN A 61 4.12 -5.80 3.46
N VAL A 62 5.29 -5.29 3.07
CA VAL A 62 5.40 -4.17 2.12
C VAL A 62 4.76 -4.51 0.78
N ARG A 63 5.03 -5.70 0.21
CA ARG A 63 4.42 -6.13 -1.06
C ARG A 63 2.90 -6.19 -1.00
N GLU A 64 2.32 -6.70 0.09
CA GLU A 64 0.86 -6.75 0.23
C GLU A 64 0.26 -5.35 0.40
N LEU A 65 0.94 -4.41 1.06
CA LEU A 65 0.49 -3.02 1.13
C LEU A 65 0.48 -2.36 -0.26
N VAL A 66 1.54 -2.56 -1.04
CA VAL A 66 1.61 -2.11 -2.43
C VAL A 66 0.48 -2.71 -3.26
N ARG A 67 0.29 -4.03 -3.16
CA ARG A 67 -0.81 -4.74 -3.85
C ARG A 67 -2.17 -4.17 -3.47
N ALA A 68 -2.42 -3.95 -2.17
CA ALA A 68 -3.68 -3.38 -1.69
C ALA A 68 -3.93 -1.98 -2.26
N ALA A 69 -2.91 -1.12 -2.27
CA ALA A 69 -3.00 0.22 -2.84
C ALA A 69 -3.28 0.20 -4.35
N VAL A 70 -2.56 -0.63 -5.12
CA VAL A 70 -2.72 -0.75 -6.57
C VAL A 70 -4.11 -1.24 -6.95
N LEU A 71 -4.60 -2.31 -6.31
CA LEU A 71 -5.90 -2.88 -6.61
C LEU A 71 -7.03 -1.90 -6.25
N THR A 72 -6.92 -1.24 -5.10
CA THR A 72 -7.88 -0.21 -4.68
C THR A 72 -7.90 0.97 -5.65
N HIS A 73 -6.73 1.41 -6.09
CA HIS A 73 -6.60 2.48 -7.08
C HIS A 73 -7.29 2.12 -8.40
N ARG A 74 -7.18 0.85 -8.84
CA ARG A 74 -7.86 0.31 -10.03
C ARG A 74 -9.38 0.11 -9.84
N GLY A 75 -9.91 0.40 -8.65
CA GLY A 75 -11.31 0.16 -8.31
C GLY A 75 -11.64 -1.33 -8.12
N GLU A 76 -10.63 -2.18 -7.94
CA GLU A 76 -10.83 -3.59 -7.63
C GLU A 76 -11.23 -3.75 -6.16
N ILE A 77 -12.20 -4.64 -5.92
CA ILE A 77 -12.71 -4.89 -4.58
C ILE A 77 -11.75 -5.81 -3.84
N LEU A 78 -11.24 -5.34 -2.71
CA LEU A 78 -10.48 -6.14 -1.75
C LEU A 78 -11.33 -6.42 -0.51
N ALA A 79 -11.31 -7.67 -0.07
CA ALA A 79 -11.91 -8.05 1.21
C ALA A 79 -10.98 -7.61 2.36
N PHE A 80 -11.50 -6.77 3.25
CA PHE A 80 -10.80 -6.31 4.44
C PHE A 80 -11.47 -6.86 5.71
N PRO A 81 -10.71 -7.09 6.81
CA PRO A 81 -9.27 -6.86 6.94
C PRO A 81 -8.42 -7.96 6.26
N LEU A 82 -7.28 -7.58 5.69
CA LEU A 82 -6.29 -8.52 5.13
C LEU A 82 -5.24 -8.83 6.20
N GLU A 83 -5.19 -10.08 6.64
CA GLU A 83 -4.14 -10.57 7.54
C GLU A 83 -2.86 -10.84 6.75
N VAL A 84 -1.78 -10.14 7.08
CA VAL A 84 -0.48 -10.33 6.45
C VAL A 84 0.53 -10.83 7.50
N PRO A 85 0.91 -12.12 7.45
CA PRO A 85 1.95 -12.65 8.31
C PRO A 85 3.30 -12.02 7.96
N GLU A 86 4.24 -12.06 8.91
CA GLU A 86 5.64 -11.67 8.65
C GLU A 86 6.27 -12.47 7.50
#